data_AF-A0A7G8HGQ6-F1
#
_entry.id   AF-A0A7G8HGQ6-F1
#
_cell.length_a   1.000
_cell.length_b   1.000
_cell.length_c   1.000
_cell.angle_alpha   90.00
_cell.angle_beta   90.00
_cell.angle_gamma   90.00
#
_symmetry.space_group_name_H-M   'P 1'
#
loop_
_entity.id
_entity.type
_entity.pdbx_description
1 polymer ?
#
loop_
_entity_poly.entity_id
_entity_poly.type
_entity_poly.pdbx_seq_one_letter_code
_entity_poly.pdbx_strand_id
1 'polypeptide(L)'
;MSRAEFIRFLQVLEENLPFRALFQEADPEEILKLADQHGFIFSDEIKGRFLNRWAGVYFCPFANDVGRLCPKMVPEGFSTLLHYSQTTCTKEDKVERFDFRAGGYYEGVKAVTG
;
A
#
# COMPACT_ATOMS: atom_id res chain seq x y z
N MET A 1 -12.13 -8.35 -5.13
CA MET A 1 -12.97 -7.46 -4.32
C MET A 1 -12.91 -6.04 -4.78
N SER A 2 -13.94 -5.28 -4.41
CA SER A 2 -14.18 -3.92 -4.89
C SER A 2 -13.40 -2.89 -4.07
N ARG A 3 -13.14 -1.73 -4.68
CA ARG A 3 -12.59 -0.53 -4.04
C ARG A 3 -13.28 -0.16 -2.71
N ALA A 4 -14.54 -0.54 -2.53
CA ALA A 4 -15.33 -0.23 -1.33
C ALA A 4 -14.81 -0.92 -0.06
N GLU A 5 -14.32 -2.16 -0.15
CA GLU A 5 -13.77 -2.87 1.03
C GLU A 5 -12.44 -2.27 1.48
N PHE A 6 -11.63 -1.82 0.53
CA PHE A 6 -10.41 -1.09 0.85
C PHE A 6 -10.71 0.25 1.54
N ILE A 7 -11.72 0.98 1.07
CA ILE A 7 -12.17 2.22 1.74
C ILE A 7 -12.67 1.90 3.16
N ARG A 8 -13.48 0.85 3.33
CA ARG A 8 -13.98 0.41 4.63
C ARG A 8 -12.84 0.05 5.59
N PHE A 9 -11.82 -0.63 5.09
CA PHE A 9 -10.61 -0.95 5.86
C PHE A 9 -9.94 0.32 6.38
N LEU A 10 -9.70 1.32 5.52
CA LEU A 10 -9.11 2.59 5.93
C LEU A 10 -9.96 3.34 6.95
N GLN A 11 -11.30 3.33 6.78
CA GLN A 11 -12.22 3.94 7.75
C GLN A 11 -12.12 3.26 9.13
N VAL A 12 -12.09 1.93 9.16
CA VAL A 12 -11.97 1.18 10.43
C VAL A 12 -10.63 1.44 11.11
N LEU A 13 -9.54 1.56 10.35
CA LEU A 13 -8.24 1.97 10.91
C LEU A 13 -8.26 3.40 11.45
N GLU A 14 -9.02 4.32 10.84
CA GLU A 14 -9.15 5.69 11.33
C GLU A 14 -9.90 5.75 12.66
N GLU A 15 -11.01 5.01 12.75
CA GLU A 15 -11.96 5.10 13.86
C GLU A 15 -11.58 4.22 15.07
N ASN A 16 -10.89 3.10 14.84
CA ASN A 16 -10.56 2.13 15.88
C ASN A 16 -9.06 2.15 16.22
N LEU A 17 -8.67 2.97 17.20
CA LEU A 17 -7.27 3.13 17.61
C LEU A 17 -6.59 1.81 18.06
N PRO A 18 -7.22 0.94 18.90
CA PRO A 18 -6.65 -0.37 19.22
C PRO A 18 -6.40 -1.24 17.98
N PHE A 19 -7.32 -1.23 17.02
CA PHE A 19 -7.16 -1.98 15.78
C PHE A 19 -6.03 -1.40 14.93
N ARG A 20 -5.98 -0.07 14.79
CA ARG A 20 -4.91 0.64 14.08
C ARG A 20 -3.53 0.32 14.60
N ALA A 21 -3.37 0.20 15.91
CA ALA A 21 -2.08 -0.10 16.54
C ALA A 21 -1.44 -1.39 16.00
N LEU A 22 -2.25 -2.37 15.58
CA LEU A 22 -1.77 -3.62 15.00
C LEU A 22 -1.03 -3.41 13.66
N PHE A 23 -1.34 -2.33 12.94
CA PHE A 23 -0.82 -2.05 11.60
C PHE A 23 0.32 -1.01 11.61
N GLN A 24 0.61 -0.39 12.76
CA GLN A 24 1.61 0.67 12.83
C GLN A 24 3.02 0.15 12.57
N GLU A 25 3.35 -1.00 13.14
CA GLU A 25 4.66 -1.63 13.00
C GLU A 25 4.67 -2.80 12.01
N ALA A 26 3.53 -3.08 11.37
CA ALA A 26 3.37 -4.22 10.47
C ALA A 26 3.99 -3.94 9.09
N ASP A 27 4.79 -4.88 8.60
CA ASP A 27 5.30 -4.85 7.24
C ASP A 27 4.20 -5.19 6.21
N PRO A 28 4.40 -4.93 4.91
CA PRO A 28 3.36 -5.13 3.89
C PRO A 28 2.69 -6.50 3.89
N GLU A 29 3.45 -7.58 4.04
CA GLU A 29 2.91 -8.95 4.11
C GLU A 29 2.09 -9.17 5.39
N GLU A 30 2.53 -8.60 6.51
CA GLU A 30 1.84 -8.69 7.80
C GLU A 30 0.54 -7.90 7.77
N ILE A 31 0.51 -6.72 7.15
CA ILE A 31 -0.70 -5.93 6.91
C ILE A 31 -1.73 -6.77 6.16
N LEU A 32 -1.32 -7.46 5.09
CA LEU A 32 -2.22 -8.30 4.29
C LEU A 32 -2.77 -9.48 5.12
N LYS A 33 -1.90 -10.13 5.91
CA LYS A 33 -2.30 -11.23 6.78
C LYS A 33 -3.26 -10.79 7.89
N LEU A 34 -2.97 -9.66 8.55
CA LEU A 34 -3.82 -9.09 9.59
C LEU A 34 -5.18 -8.68 9.00
N ALA A 35 -5.18 -8.01 7.85
CA ALA A 35 -6.41 -7.64 7.16
C ALA A 35 -7.29 -8.87 6.90
N ASP A 36 -6.71 -9.94 6.34
CA ASP A 36 -7.41 -11.20 6.07
C ASP A 36 -7.96 -11.86 7.34
N GLN A 37 -7.16 -11.94 8.41
CA GLN A 37 -7.58 -12.47 9.71
C GLN A 37 -8.75 -11.71 10.33
N HIS A 38 -8.89 -10.42 10.01
CA HIS A 38 -9.96 -9.56 10.47
C HIS A 38 -11.11 -9.41 9.45
N GLY A 39 -11.13 -10.26 8.41
CA GLY A 39 -12.20 -10.34 7.43
C GLY A 39 -12.12 -9.29 6.31
N PHE A 40 -11.02 -8.53 6.22
CA PHE A 40 -10.72 -7.66 5.10
C PHE A 40 -9.90 -8.42 4.07
N ILE A 41 -10.61 -9.16 3.22
CA ILE A 41 -9.97 -9.85 2.11
C ILE A 41 -9.72 -8.78 1.02
N PHE A 42 -8.54 -8.72 0.42
CA PHE A 42 -8.24 -7.75 -0.65
C PHE A 42 -8.17 -8.39 -2.04
N SER A 43 -8.44 -7.61 -3.09
CA SER A 43 -8.18 -8.06 -4.47
C SER A 43 -6.68 -8.21 -4.72
N ASP A 44 -6.31 -9.00 -5.72
CA ASP A 44 -4.91 -9.20 -6.10
C ASP A 44 -4.24 -7.88 -6.50
N GLU A 45 -4.99 -6.94 -7.11
CA GLU A 45 -4.51 -5.59 -7.39
C GLU A 45 -4.10 -4.83 -6.11
N ILE A 46 -4.94 -4.83 -5.08
CA ILE A 46 -4.64 -4.15 -3.82
C ILE A 46 -3.52 -4.87 -3.08
N LYS A 47 -3.52 -6.21 -3.07
CA LYS A 47 -2.42 -7.01 -2.50
C LYS A 47 -1.10 -6.68 -3.18
N GLY A 48 -1.07 -6.65 -4.51
CA GLY A 48 0.11 -6.30 -5.30
C GLY A 48 0.62 -4.90 -4.97
N ARG A 49 -0.28 -3.92 -4.78
CA ARG A 49 0.13 -2.58 -4.34
C ARG A 49 0.75 -2.58 -2.94
N PHE A 50 0.22 -3.34 -1.98
CA PHE A 50 0.82 -3.48 -0.65
C PHE A 50 2.22 -4.10 -0.75
N LEU A 51 2.36 -5.25 -1.39
CA LEU A 51 3.64 -5.95 -1.53
C LEU A 51 4.73 -5.06 -2.15
N ASN A 52 4.35 -4.21 -3.10
CA ASN A 52 5.28 -3.30 -3.77
C ASN A 52 5.34 -1.91 -3.14
N ARG A 53 4.76 -1.68 -1.97
CA ARG A 53 4.76 -0.38 -1.28
C ARG A 53 4.29 0.76 -2.19
N TRP A 54 3.28 0.48 -3.03
CA TRP A 54 2.76 1.39 -4.05
C TRP A 54 3.77 1.83 -5.13
N ALA A 55 4.95 1.20 -5.24
CA ALA A 55 5.90 1.48 -6.32
C ALA A 55 5.25 1.25 -7.69
N GLY A 56 5.34 2.23 -8.59
CA GLY A 56 4.76 2.22 -9.93
C GLY A 56 3.30 2.68 -9.99
N VAL A 57 2.71 3.13 -8.86
CA VAL A 57 1.36 3.69 -8.83
C VAL A 57 1.44 5.20 -9.10
N TYR A 58 1.05 5.62 -10.30
CA TYR A 58 1.11 7.03 -10.70
C TYR A 58 0.12 7.92 -9.90
N PHE A 59 -1.10 7.43 -9.70
CA PHE A 59 -2.15 8.14 -8.98
C PHE A 59 -2.99 7.18 -8.14
N CYS A 60 -2.94 7.36 -6.82
CA CYS A 60 -3.87 6.72 -5.91
C CYS A 60 -4.33 7.75 -4.87
N PRO A 61 -5.63 8.09 -4.82
CA PRO A 61 -6.13 9.09 -3.87
C PRO A 61 -5.93 8.65 -2.41
N PHE A 62 -5.72 7.35 -2.17
CA PHE A 62 -5.58 6.77 -0.84
C PHE A 62 -4.13 6.56 -0.39
N ALA A 63 -3.12 6.84 -1.22
CA ALA A 63 -1.73 6.57 -0.87
C ALA A 63 -1.29 7.34 0.40
N ASN A 64 -1.78 8.56 0.59
CA ASN A 64 -1.50 9.35 1.79
C ASN A 64 -2.17 8.73 3.03
N ASP A 65 -3.41 8.25 2.91
CA ASP A 65 -4.10 7.60 4.02
C ASP A 65 -3.43 6.28 4.39
N VAL A 66 -3.03 5.47 3.41
CA VAL A 66 -2.25 4.24 3.65
C VAL A 66 -0.95 4.57 4.36
N GLY A 67 -0.18 5.55 3.89
CA GLY A 67 1.08 5.92 4.52
C GLY A 67 0.92 6.49 5.93
N ARG A 68 -0.22 7.13 6.24
CA ARG A 68 -0.52 7.66 7.58
C ARG A 68 -1.05 6.59 8.54
N LEU A 69 -1.83 5.65 8.04
CA LEU A 69 -2.48 4.59 8.81
C LEU A 69 -1.56 3.37 9.01
N CYS A 70 -0.73 3.07 8.01
CA CYS A 70 0.26 2.00 8.00
C CYS A 70 1.66 2.58 7.68
N PRO A 71 2.31 3.29 8.63
CA PRO A 71 3.54 4.05 8.37
C PRO A 71 4.72 3.21 7.88
N LYS A 72 4.81 1.94 8.28
CA LYS A 72 5.80 1.00 7.73
C LYS A 72 5.69 0.79 6.23
N MET A 73 4.61 1.21 5.57
CA MET A 73 4.50 1.21 4.11
C MET A 73 5.44 2.22 3.45
N VAL A 74 5.73 3.34 4.12
CA VAL A 74 6.61 4.40 3.60
C VAL A 74 8.06 3.92 3.67
N PRO A 75 8.77 3.77 2.54
CA PRO A 75 10.17 3.38 2.58
C PRO A 75 11.05 4.47 3.22
N GLU A 76 12.18 4.06 3.77
CA GLU A 76 13.12 5.00 4.40
C GLU A 76 13.63 6.05 3.40
N GLY A 77 13.81 7.27 3.89
CA GLY A 77 14.22 8.43 3.08
C GLY A 77 13.07 9.14 2.37
N PHE A 78 11.83 8.61 2.45
CA PHE A 78 10.65 9.25 1.88
C PHE A 78 9.74 9.83 2.96
N SER A 79 9.17 11.00 2.67
CA SER A 79 8.25 11.71 3.57
C SER A 79 6.84 11.12 3.59
N THR A 80 6.38 10.57 2.47
CA THR A 80 5.05 9.94 2.33
C THR A 80 5.11 8.78 1.34
N LEU A 81 4.13 7.88 1.43
CA LEU A 81 3.98 6.79 0.45
C LEU A 81 3.75 7.36 -0.96
N LEU A 82 2.99 8.45 -1.08
CA LEU A 82 2.77 9.12 -2.36
C LEU A 82 4.08 9.67 -2.95
N HIS A 83 4.94 10.29 -2.13
CA HIS A 83 6.24 10.78 -2.57
C HIS A 83 7.08 9.63 -3.12
N TYR A 84 7.20 8.52 -2.38
CA TYR A 84 7.87 7.31 -2.88
C TYR A 84 7.28 6.82 -4.21
N SER A 85 5.97 6.60 -4.24
CA SER A 85 5.20 6.16 -5.40
C SER A 85 5.52 7.01 -6.65
N GLN A 86 5.54 8.33 -6.50
CA GLN A 86 5.84 9.25 -7.60
C GLN A 86 7.29 9.16 -8.09
N THR A 87 8.26 8.89 -7.22
CA THR A 87 9.67 8.71 -7.65
C THR A 87 9.89 7.42 -8.45
N THR A 88 8.99 6.44 -8.31
CA THR A 88 9.03 5.19 -9.08
C THR A 88 8.29 5.28 -10.43
N CYS A 89 7.66 6.42 -10.71
CA CYS A 89 6.95 6.71 -11.96
C CYS A 89 7.68 7.80 -12.76
N THR A 90 7.58 7.74 -14.08
CA THR A 90 8.04 8.80 -14.99
C THR A 90 6.92 9.81 -15.24
N LYS A 91 7.27 11.02 -15.72
CA LYS A 91 6.26 12.05 -16.05
C LYS A 91 5.41 11.66 -17.27
N GLU A 92 5.91 10.73 -18.08
CA GLU A 92 5.24 10.20 -19.26
C GLU A 92 4.29 9.03 -18.93
N ASP A 93 4.34 8.48 -17.71
CA ASP A 93 3.47 7.37 -17.30
C ASP A 93 2.01 7.84 -17.23
N LYS A 94 1.20 7.32 -18.15
CA LYS A 94 -0.27 7.54 -18.20
C LYS A 94 -1.06 6.37 -17.60
N VAL A 95 -0.36 5.31 -17.23
CA VAL A 95 -0.89 4.08 -16.66
C VAL A 95 0.04 3.62 -15.55
N GLU A 96 -0.46 2.77 -14.66
CA GLU A 96 0.36 2.09 -13.67
C GLU A 96 1.52 1.34 -14.34
N ARG A 97 2.73 1.50 -13.82
CA ARG A 97 3.96 0.98 -14.43
C ARG A 97 4.03 -0.55 -14.40
N PHE A 98 3.29 -1.17 -13.49
CA PHE A 98 3.25 -2.61 -13.29
C PHE A 98 1.82 -3.13 -13.33
N ASP A 99 1.63 -4.36 -13.81
CA ASP A 99 0.33 -5.03 -13.75
C ASP A 99 0.08 -5.57 -12.35
N PHE A 100 -0.36 -4.70 -11.44
CA PHE A 100 -0.69 -5.04 -10.05
C PHE A 100 -1.66 -6.22 -9.92
N ARG A 101 -2.45 -6.53 -10.96
CA ARG A 101 -3.40 -7.66 -10.97
C ARG A 101 -2.71 -9.02 -11.05
N ALA A 102 -1.42 -9.06 -11.40
CA ALA A 102 -0.61 -10.26 -11.34
C ALA A 102 -0.25 -10.68 -9.89
N GLY A 103 -0.46 -9.80 -8.89
CA GLY A 103 -0.42 -10.15 -7.47
C GLY A 103 0.96 -10.46 -6.88
N GLY A 104 2.06 -10.17 -7.59
CA GLY A 104 3.43 -10.47 -7.16
C GLY A 104 4.31 -9.24 -6.86
N TYR A 105 5.54 -9.50 -6.42
CA TYR A 105 6.63 -8.50 -6.34
C TYR A 105 7.19 -8.22 -7.75
N TYR A 106 7.46 -6.96 -8.09
CA TYR A 106 8.06 -6.60 -9.38
C TYR A 106 9.58 -6.51 -9.29
N GLU A 107 10.29 -7.18 -10.21
CA GLU A 107 11.74 -7.03 -10.39
C GLU A 107 12.08 -5.59 -10.80
N GLY A 108 13.11 -5.02 -10.18
CA GLY A 108 13.62 -3.67 -10.50
C GLY A 108 13.12 -2.55 -9.58
N VAL A 109 12.20 -2.82 -8.66
CA VAL A 109 11.95 -1.92 -7.52
C VAL A 109 13.08 -2.13 -6.53
N LYS A 110 14.13 -1.30 -6.59
CA LYS A 110 15.20 -1.35 -5.59
C LYS A 110 14.57 -1.12 -4.20
N ALA A 111 14.54 -2.17 -3.39
CA ALA A 111 14.30 -2.03 -1.96
C ALA A 111 15.39 -1.08 -1.44
N VAL A 112 15.01 0.12 -1.01
CA VAL A 112 15.92 1.02 -0.32
C VAL A 112 16.08 0.42 1.07
N THR A 113 17.08 -0.45 1.23
CA THR A 113 17.63 -0.80 2.53
C THR A 113 18.52 0.37 2.95
N GLY A 114 17.98 1.23 3.81
CA GLY A 114 18.73 2.09 4.72
C GLY A 114 18.75 1.43 6.09
#